data_AF-A0A1C1CPE5-F1
#
_entry.id   AF-A0A1C1CPE5-F1
#
_cell.length_a   1.000
_cell.length_b   1.000
_cell.length_c   1.000
_cell.angle_alpha   90.00
_cell.angle_beta   90.00
_cell.angle_gamma   90.00
#
_symmetry.space_group_name_H-M   'P 1'
#
loop_
_entity.id
_entity.type
_entity.pdbx_description
1 polymer ?
#
loop_
_entity_poly.entity_id
_entity_poly.type
_entity_poly.pdbx_seq_one_letter_code
_entity_poly.pdbx_strand_id
1 'polypeptide(L)' 'MRYFHETDRIGLTLGTLVEAEPALPPVGAHIFLKDRAPYFTLSNDGAERFDEFSPGFRDQIEQWRALQQKE' A
#
# COMPACT_ATOMS: atom_id res chain seq x y z
N MET A 1 -12.56 -7.15 -8.17
CA MET A 1 -11.29 -7.06 -7.43
C MET A 1 -10.77 -8.46 -7.19
N ARG A 2 -9.51 -8.74 -7.55
CA ARG A 2 -8.87 -10.04 -7.30
C ARG A 2 -8.11 -9.92 -5.98
N TYR A 3 -8.57 -10.62 -4.95
CA TYR A 3 -7.84 -10.73 -3.70
C TYR A 3 -6.69 -11.72 -3.91
N PHE A 4 -5.45 -11.24 -3.78
CA PHE A 4 -4.31 -12.12 -3.62
C PHE A 4 -4.22 -12.45 -2.14
N HIS A 5 -4.48 -13.71 -1.81
CA HIS A 5 -4.27 -14.26 -0.48
C HIS A 5 -2.81 -14.70 -0.43
N GLU A 6 -1.92 -13.84 0.08
CA GLU A 6 -0.63 -14.30 0.57
C GLU A 6 -0.83 -14.76 2.01
N THR A 7 -0.18 -15.86 2.39
CA THR A 7 -0.44 -16.63 3.62
C THR A 7 -0.47 -15.78 4.89
N ASP A 8 0.21 -14.62 4.90
CA ASP A 8 0.36 -13.76 6.08
C ASP A 8 0.01 -12.27 5.86
N ARG A 9 -0.60 -11.90 4.72
CA ARG A 9 -0.93 -10.49 4.42
C ARG A 9 -2.28 -10.33 3.73
N ILE A 10 -3.13 -9.47 4.29
CA ILE A 10 -4.42 -9.08 3.71
C ILE A 10 -4.38 -7.59 3.38
N GLY A 11 -4.62 -7.26 2.12
CA GLY A 11 -4.93 -5.89 1.70
C GLY A 11 -6.42 -5.60 1.91
N LEU A 12 -6.74 -4.66 2.79
CA LEU A 12 -8.12 -4.23 3.05
C LEU A 12 -8.33 -2.79 2.58
N THR A 13 -9.37 -2.56 1.79
CA THR A 13 -9.80 -1.22 1.42
C THR A 13 -10.56 -0.60 2.59
N LEU A 14 -9.97 0.42 3.22
CA LEU A 14 -10.53 1.02 4.44
C LEU A 14 -11.85 1.77 4.24
N GLY A 15 -12.21 2.12 3.00
CA GLY A 15 -13.43 2.89 2.70
C GLY A 15 -14.76 2.20 3.06
N THR A 16 -14.74 0.92 3.45
CA THR A 16 -15.94 0.16 3.83
C THR A 16 -15.92 -0.30 5.30
N LEU A 17 -14.88 0.01 6.07
CA LEU A 17 -14.80 -0.33 7.48
C LEU A 17 -15.56 0.71 8.31
N VAL A 18 -16.57 0.25 9.07
CA VAL A 18 -17.34 1.09 10.00
C VAL A 18 -16.63 1.22 11.34
N GLU A 19 -16.06 0.12 11.82
CA GLU A 19 -15.32 0.02 13.08
C GLU A 19 -14.28 -1.11 12.99
N ALA A 20 -13.27 -1.05 13.85
CA ALA A 20 -12.26 -2.09 13.98
C ALA A 20 -11.82 -2.20 15.44
N GLU A 21 -11.75 -3.44 15.95
CA GLU A 21 -11.18 -3.75 17.26
C GLU A 21 -10.04 -4.78 17.10
N PRO A 22 -8.79 -4.41 17.42
CA PRO A 22 -8.34 -3.10 17.89
C PRO A 22 -8.45 -2.01 16.81
N ALA A 23 -8.34 -0.74 17.23
CA ALA A 23 -8.32 0.38 16.31
C ALA A 23 -7.23 0.22 15.24
N LEU A 24 -7.57 0.60 14.00
CA LEU A 24 -6.62 0.54 12.89
C LEU A 24 -5.43 1.47 13.14
N PRO A 25 -4.22 1.08 12.72
CA PRO A 25 -3.08 1.97 12.76
C PRO A 25 -3.30 3.18 11.84
N PRO A 26 -2.66 4.33 12.13
CA PRO A 26 -2.71 5.49 11.24
C PRO A 26 -2.14 5.13 9.87
N VAL A 27 -2.57 5.87 8.84
CA VAL A 27 -2.02 5.75 7.49
C VAL A 27 -0.52 6.04 7.54
N GLY A 28 0.30 5.06 7.16
CA GLY A 28 1.75 5.21 7.14
C GLY A 28 2.26 5.95 5.90
N ALA A 29 1.65 5.69 4.73
CA ALA A 29 2.06 6.29 3.47
C ALA A 29 0.93 6.33 2.44
N HIS A 30 1.01 7.33 1.56
CA HIS A 30 0.29 7.38 0.29
C HIS A 30 1.25 7.03 -0.85
N ILE A 31 0.89 6.04 -1.66
CA ILE A 31 1.68 5.58 -2.81
C ILE A 31 0.92 5.81 -4.11
N PHE A 32 1.63 5.79 -5.25
CA PHE A 32 1.07 6.04 -6.58
C PHE A 32 0.42 7.41 -6.75
N LEU A 33 0.98 8.44 -6.10
CA LEU A 33 0.43 9.79 -6.17
C LEU A 33 0.48 10.42 -7.57
N LYS A 34 1.38 9.97 -8.45
CA LYS A 34 1.44 10.40 -9.84
C LYS A 34 0.17 10.03 -10.64
N ASP A 35 -0.49 8.93 -10.25
CA ASP A 35 -1.68 8.40 -10.92
C ASP A 35 -2.99 8.84 -10.21
N ARG A 36 -2.87 9.74 -9.23
CA ARG A 36 -3.98 10.31 -8.46
C ARG A 36 -4.96 11.05 -9.37
N ALA A 37 -6.25 10.84 -9.15
CA ALA A 37 -7.30 11.62 -9.81
C ALA A 37 -7.16 13.12 -9.48
N PRO A 38 -7.31 14.04 -10.46
CA PRO A 38 -7.10 15.48 -10.23
C PRO A 38 -7.98 16.09 -9.14
N TYR A 39 -9.19 15.55 -8.95
CA TYR A 39 -10.13 16.00 -7.92
C TYR A 39 -9.83 15.46 -6.52
N PHE A 40 -8.91 14.49 -6.39
CA PHE A 40 -8.61 13.87 -5.10
C PHE A 40 -7.62 14.73 -4.31
N THR A 41 -8.09 15.28 -3.21
CA THR A 41 -7.27 16.07 -2.29
C THR A 41 -6.79 15.18 -1.16
N LEU A 42 -5.48 15.18 -0.92
CA LEU A 42 -4.87 14.47 0.21
C LEU A 42 -4.95 15.32 1.47
N SER A 43 -5.37 14.70 2.56
CA SER A 43 -5.29 15.25 3.90
C SER A 43 -3.83 15.55 4.28
N ASN A 44 -3.63 16.54 5.16
CA ASN A 44 -2.34 16.69 5.82
C ASN A 44 -2.32 15.84 7.10
N ASP A 45 -2.10 14.55 6.92
CA ASP A 45 -2.11 13.51 7.97
C ASP A 45 -0.71 13.14 8.49
N GLY A 46 0.35 13.74 7.95
CA GLY A 46 1.73 13.43 8.30
C GLY A 46 2.26 12.13 7.69
N ALA A 47 1.47 11.43 6.88
CA ALA A 47 1.90 10.23 6.20
C ALA A 47 2.92 10.54 5.09
N GLU A 48 3.82 9.60 4.83
CA GLU A 48 4.78 9.74 3.74
C GLU A 48 4.07 9.75 2.38
N ARG A 49 4.69 10.35 1.37
CA ARG A 49 4.09 10.57 0.05
C ARG A 49 5.03 10.10 -1.04
N PHE A 50 4.59 9.14 -1.83
CA PHE A 50 5.37 8.55 -2.90
C PHE A 50 4.58 8.50 -4.22
N ASP A 51 5.25 8.83 -5.31
CA ASP A 51 4.68 8.70 -6.66
C ASP A 51 4.60 7.24 -7.14
N GLU A 52 5.31 6.33 -6.47
CA GLU A 52 5.33 4.90 -6.75
C GLU A 52 5.40 4.12 -5.42
N PHE A 53 5.86 2.88 -5.45
CA PHE A 53 6.19 2.14 -4.24
C PHE A 53 7.27 2.87 -3.42
N SER A 54 7.21 2.72 -2.09
CA SER A 54 8.27 3.21 -1.21
C SER A 54 9.60 2.54 -1.56
N PRO A 55 10.75 3.20 -1.32
CA PRO A 55 12.05 2.63 -1.63
C PRO A 55 12.25 1.22 -1.05
N GLY A 56 11.91 1.03 0.23
CA GLY A 56 12.03 -0.27 0.88
C GLY A 56 11.14 -1.36 0.26
N PHE A 57 9.93 -1.00 -0.20
CA PHE A 57 9.07 -1.96 -0.89
C PHE A 57 9.54 -2.25 -2.32
N ARG A 58 10.11 -1.25 -3.00
CA ARG A 58 10.72 -1.46 -4.33
C ARG A 58 11.88 -2.45 -4.23
N ASP A 59 12.73 -2.34 -3.21
CA ASP A 59 13.82 -3.28 -2.98
C ASP A 59 13.30 -4.71 -2.72
N GLN A 60 12.19 -4.86 -1.98
CA GLN A 60 11.53 -6.15 -1.77
C GLN A 60 11.03 -6.76 -3.09
N ILE A 61 10.40 -5.96 -3.96
CA ILE A 61 9.94 -6.44 -5.27
C ILE A 61 11.13 -6.92 -6.12
N GLU A 62 12.22 -6.16 -6.15
CA GLU A 62 13.40 -6.51 -6.95
C GLU A 62 14.09 -7.78 -6.42
N GLN A 63 14.19 -7.94 -5.09
CA GLN A 63 14.67 -9.18 -4.47
C GLN A 63 13.78 -10.37 -4.82
N TRP A 64 12.46 -10.20 -4.74
CA TRP A 64 11.50 -11.24 -5.11
C TRP A 64 11.63 -11.62 -6.59
N ARG A 65 11.73 -10.65 -7.50
CA ARG A 65 11.95 -10.89 -8.93
C ARG A 65 13.24 -11.66 -9.19
N ALA A 66 14.32 -11.33 -8.48
CA ALA A 66 15.60 -12.01 -8.61
C ALA A 66 15.56 -13.47 -8.12
N LEU A 67 14.74 -13.77 -7.11
CA LEU A 67 14.51 -15.14 -6.63
C LEU A 67 13.72 -15.97 -7.65
N GLN A 68 12.66 -15.39 -8.24
CA GLN A 68 11.81 -16.08 -9.21
C GLN A 68 12.52 -16.39 -10.55
N GLN A 69 13.60 -15.69 -10.90
CA GLN A 69 14.39 -16.01 -12.10
C GLN A 69 15.38 -17.17 -11.90
N LYS A 70 15.57 -17.64 -10.66
CA LYS A 70 16.46 -18.76 -10.33
C LYS A 70 15.73 -20.10 -10.21
N GLU A 71 14.39 -20.08 -10.21
CA GLU A 71 13.52 -21.27 -10.28
C GLU A 71 13.08 -21.54 -11.72
#